data_AF-A0A4R1QNI7-F1
#
_entry.id   AF-A0A4R1QNI7-F1
#
_cell.length_a   1.000
_cell.length_b   1.000
_cell.length_c   1.000
_cell.angle_alpha   90.00
_cell.angle_beta   90.00
_cell.angle_gamma   90.00
#
_symmetry.space_group_name_H-M   'P 1'
#
loop_
_entity.id
_entity.type
_entity.pdbx_description
1 polymer ?
#
loop_
_entity_poly.entity_id
_entity_poly.type
_entity_poly.pdbx_seq_one_letter_code
_entity_poly.pdbx_strand_id
1 'polypeptide(L)' 'MKKCPDCHKAIGYGREFCPHCSGELFPGKRKHFDYSWMAGLNGLLGKSGD' A
#
# COMPACT_ATOMS: atom_id res chain seq x y z
N MET A 1 7.23 8.87 20.42
CA MET A 1 5.78 8.91 20.16
C MET A 1 5.51 9.57 18.81
N LYS A 2 4.59 9.06 17.98
CA LYS A 2 4.14 9.72 16.73
C LYS A 2 2.79 10.39 17.00
N LYS A 3 2.41 11.44 16.27
CA LYS A 3 1.06 12.02 16.30
C LYS A 3 0.32 11.63 15.03
N CYS A 4 -0.97 11.35 15.13
CA CYS A 4 -1.80 11.14 13.95
C CYS A 4 -1.90 12.47 13.18
N PRO A 5 -1.67 12.51 11.86
CA PRO A 5 -1.79 13.75 11.08
C PRO A 5 -3.24 14.23 10.93
N ASP A 6 -4.21 13.36 11.15
CA ASP A 6 -5.63 13.63 10.92
C ASP A 6 -6.31 14.20 12.18
N CYS A 7 -6.15 13.54 13.32
CA CYS A 7 -6.76 13.97 14.59
C CYS A 7 -5.76 14.55 15.61
N HIS A 8 -4.47 14.64 15.26
CA HIS A 8 -3.38 15.15 16.11
C HIS A 8 -3.18 14.46 17.47
N LYS A 9 -3.90 13.36 17.74
CA LYS A 9 -3.75 12.57 18.96
C LYS A 9 -2.45 11.75 18.93
N ALA A 10 -1.91 11.48 20.11
CA ALA A 10 -0.73 10.66 20.28
C ALA A 10 -1.01 9.21 19.86
N ILE A 11 -0.13 8.64 19.05
CA ILE A 11 -0.20 7.28 18.56
C ILE A 11 1.11 6.53 18.86
N GLY A 12 0.97 5.25 19.18
CA GLY A 12 2.11 4.33 19.32
C GLY A 12 2.80 4.09 17.98
N TYR A 13 4.07 3.66 18.03
CA TYR A 13 4.80 3.23 16.83
C TYR A 13 4.27 1.89 16.31
N GLY A 14 4.34 1.67 14.99
CA GLY A 14 3.98 0.38 14.37
C GLY A 14 2.50 0.12 14.12
N ARG A 15 1.63 1.15 14.16
CA ARG A 15 0.19 0.98 13.90
C ARG A 15 -0.21 1.47 12.51
N GLU A 16 -0.75 0.60 11.68
CA GLU A 16 -1.20 0.95 10.33
C GLU A 16 -2.37 1.95 10.34
N PHE A 17 -3.24 1.89 11.36
CA PHE A 17 -4.42 2.73 11.49
C PHE A 17 -4.48 3.47 12.83
N CYS A 18 -5.07 4.67 12.82
CA CYS A 18 -5.28 5.47 14.01
C CYS A 18 -6.44 4.90 14.84
N PRO A 19 -6.24 4.59 16.14
CA PRO A 19 -7.31 4.09 17.00
C PRO A 19 -8.34 5.17 17.40
N HIS A 20 -8.11 6.44 17.06
CA HIS A 20 -8.96 7.54 17.49
C HIS A 20 -9.86 8.09 16.40
N CYS A 21 -9.40 8.05 15.14
CA CYS A 21 -10.16 8.55 14.00
C CYS A 21 -10.21 7.55 12.83
N SER A 22 -9.61 6.36 12.98
CA SER A 22 -9.53 5.33 11.94
C SER A 22 -8.75 5.71 10.68
N GLY A 23 -8.07 6.87 10.67
CA GLY A 23 -7.23 7.30 9.56
C GLY A 23 -5.96 6.44 9.39
N GLU A 24 -5.56 6.20 8.15
CA GLU A 24 -4.35 5.43 7.82
C GLU A 24 -3.08 6.21 8.20
N LEU A 25 -2.16 5.58 8.92
CA LEU A 25 -0.96 6.20 9.48
C LEU A 25 0.32 5.86 8.70
N PHE A 26 0.24 4.85 7.82
CA PHE A 26 1.37 4.33 7.05
C PHE A 26 0.94 3.93 5.62
N PRO A 27 1.05 4.82 4.63
CA PRO A 27 0.85 4.46 3.22
C PRO A 27 2.02 3.60 2.63
N GLY A 28 2.85 2.97 3.47
CA GLY A 28 4.22 2.58 3.13
C GLY A 28 4.57 1.09 3.08
N LYS A 29 3.59 0.17 3.12
CA LYS A 29 3.84 -1.28 2.96
C LYS A 29 2.86 -1.96 2.01
N ARG A 30 2.22 -1.21 1.11
CA ARG A 30 1.84 -1.80 -0.17
C ARG A 30 3.16 -1.98 -0.91
N LYS A 31 3.81 -3.14 -0.72
CA LYS A 31 4.66 -3.70 -1.76
C LYS A 31 3.77 -3.63 -2.99
N HIS A 32 4.00 -2.62 -3.82
CA HIS A 32 3.56 -2.63 -5.20
C HIS A 32 4.16 -3.94 -5.72
N PHE A 33 3.33 -4.98 -5.73
CA PHE A 33 3.63 -6.21 -6.43
C PHE A 33 3.65 -5.75 -7.88
N ASP A 34 4.82 -5.32 -8.31
CA ASP A 34 5.13 -4.85 -9.63
C ASP A 34 4.94 -6.01 -10.58
N TYR A 35 3.69 -6.20 -11.02
CA TYR A 35 3.39 -7.06 -12.16
C TYR A 35 4.09 -6.56 -13.43
N SER A 36 4.75 -5.39 -13.40
CA SER A 36 5.62 -4.88 -14.46
C SER A 36 6.87 -5.76 -14.68
N TRP A 37 7.37 -6.48 -13.66
CA TRP A 37 8.40 -7.51 -13.88
C TRP A 37 7.88 -8.71 -14.71
N MET A 38 6.62 -9.09 -14.56
CA MET A 38 6.08 -10.28 -15.24
C MET A 38 5.71 -10.03 -16.71
N ALA A 39 5.54 -8.77 -17.11
CA ALA A 39 5.36 -8.39 -18.52
C ALA A 39 6.66 -8.51 -19.35
N GLY A 40 7.83 -8.54 -18.71
CA GLY A 40 9.13 -8.62 -19.38
C GLY A 40 9.53 -10.01 -19.88
N LEU A 41 8.85 -11.08 -19.47
CA LEU A 41 9.16 -12.46 -19.89
C LEU A 41 8.02 -13.17 -20.64
N ASN A 42 6.82 -12.58 -20.71
CA ASN A 42 5.69 -13.13 -21.48
C ASN A 42 5.17 -12.15 -22.55
N GLY A 43 6.08 -11.43 -23.21
CA GLY A 43 5.80 -10.59 -24.37
C GLY A 43 5.90 -11.32 -25.71
N LEU A 44 5.68 -12.63 -25.75
CA LEU A 44 5.73 -13.43 -26.99
C LEU A 44 4.77 -14.63 -26.95
N LEU A 45 3.51 -14.41 -26.59
CA LEU A 45 2.43 -15.28 -27.04
C LEU A 45 1.11 -14.53 -27.06
N GLY A 46 0.78 -13.97 -28.23
CA GLY A 46 -0.60 -13.61 -28.52
C GLY A 46 -1.49 -14.83 -28.37
N LYS A 47 -2.62 -14.65 -27.69
CA LYS A 47 -3.81 -15.47 -27.94
C LYS A 47 -5.01 -14.54 -28.08
N SER A 48 -5.53 -14.58 -29.30
CA SER A 48 -6.79 -14.12 -29.80
C SER A 48 -7.93 -14.34 -28.80
N GLY A 49 -8.80 -13.33 -28.67
CA GLY A 49 -10.17 -13.49 -28.19
C GLY A 49 -11.11 -13.07 -29.31
N ASP A 50 -11.81 -14.04 -29.88
CA ASP A 50 -13.14 -13.89 -30.49
C ASP A 50 -14.17 -14.02 -29.36
#